data_AF-A0A7K3DA06-F1
#
_entry.id   AF-A0A7K3DA06-F1
#
_cell.length_a   1.000
_cell.length_b   1.000
_cell.length_c   1.000
_cell.angle_alpha   90.00
_cell.angle_beta   90.00
_cell.angle_gamma   90.00
#
_symmetry.space_group_name_H-M   'P 1'
#
loop_
_entity.id
_entity.type
_entity.pdbx_description
1 polymer ?
#
loop_
_entity_poly.entity_id
_entity_poly.type
_entity_poly.pdbx_seq_one_letter_code
_entity_poly.pdbx_strand_id
1 'polypeptide(L)' 'HYARDPEDAGPSAQDGTAHGEVADDWALLASWRCGEDVTELDSGVAHWVVRRRDVATRRFDRVHRYVEMA' A
#
# COMPACT_ATOMS: atom_id res chain seq x y z
N HIS A 1 0.55 -2.35 -49.68
CA HIS A 1 -0.87 -2.64 -49.46
C HIS A 1 -1.05 -2.88 -47.97
N TYR A 2 -1.77 -1.96 -47.33
CA TYR A 2 -2.13 -1.82 -45.90
C TYR A 2 -1.03 -1.62 -44.85
N ALA A 3 -0.93 -0.36 -44.41
CA ALA A 3 -0.37 0.09 -43.15
C ALA A 3 -1.31 -0.31 -42.00
N ARG A 4 -0.77 -0.55 -40.80
CA ARG A 4 -1.56 -0.52 -39.56
C ARG A 4 -0.85 0.41 -38.58
N ASP A 5 -1.39 1.62 -38.46
CA ASP A 5 -1.08 2.57 -37.41
C ASP A 5 -1.37 1.94 -36.03
N PRO A 6 -0.50 2.13 -35.02
CA PRO A 6 -0.85 1.86 -33.64
C PRO A 6 -1.77 2.98 -33.16
N GLU A 7 -3.07 2.70 -33.13
CA GLU A 7 -4.07 3.58 -32.55
C GLU A 7 -3.76 3.83 -31.06
N ASP A 8 -3.49 5.10 -30.77
CA ASP A 8 -3.89 5.85 -29.58
C ASP A 8 -4.59 5.03 -28.48
N ALA A 9 -3.79 4.51 -27.54
CA ALA A 9 -4.27 4.21 -26.20
C ALA A 9 -3.86 5.40 -25.33
N GLY A 10 -4.75 6.40 -25.25
CA GLY A 10 -4.62 7.55 -24.36
C GLY A 10 -4.30 7.14 -22.91
N PRO A 11 -3.82 8.07 -22.08
CA PRO A 11 -3.40 7.79 -20.72
C PRO A 11 -4.53 7.06 -20.01
N SER A 12 -4.24 5.86 -19.49
CA SER A 12 -5.17 5.08 -18.70
C SER A 12 -5.67 5.95 -17.55
N ALA A 13 -6.85 6.55 -17.75
CA ALA A 13 -7.63 7.15 -16.70
C ALA A 13 -8.07 6.02 -15.79
N GLN A 14 -7.21 5.65 -14.85
CA GLN A 14 -7.61 4.92 -13.66
C GLN A 14 -8.31 5.92 -12.74
N ASP A 15 -9.51 6.31 -13.16
CA ASP A 15 -10.50 6.93 -12.30
C ASP A 15 -11.12 5.79 -11.47
N GLY A 16 -10.73 5.72 -10.21
CA GLY A 16 -11.12 4.59 -9.35
C GLY A 16 -10.34 4.50 -8.05
N THR A 17 -10.30 5.59 -7.29
CA THR A 17 -10.68 5.57 -5.86
C THR A 17 -10.51 6.97 -5.30
N ALA A 18 -11.63 7.58 -4.95
CA ALA A 18 -11.69 8.67 -4.00
C ALA A 18 -11.21 8.17 -2.62
N HIS A 19 -9.90 7.99 -2.49
CA HIS A 19 -9.17 7.71 -1.25
C HIS A 19 -8.23 8.87 -0.89
N GLY A 20 -8.51 10.07 -1.41
CA GLY A 20 -7.60 11.21 -1.37
C GLY A 20 -7.59 12.05 -0.09
N GLU A 21 -8.47 11.81 0.90
CA GLU A 21 -8.60 12.77 2.01
C GLU A 21 -8.47 12.20 3.43
N VAL A 22 -8.49 10.87 3.61
CA VAL A 22 -8.26 10.24 4.94
C VAL A 22 -7.11 9.22 4.92
N ALA A 23 -6.79 8.64 3.77
CA ALA A 23 -5.66 7.72 3.62
C ALA A 23 -4.29 8.44 3.62
N ASP A 24 -4.24 9.72 3.24
CA ASP A 24 -2.99 10.52 3.17
C ASP A 24 -2.35 10.78 4.55
N ASP A 25 -3.13 10.55 5.60
CA ASP A 25 -2.72 10.85 6.96
C ASP A 25 -1.90 9.72 7.61
N TRP A 26 -1.83 8.54 6.98
CA TRP A 26 -1.07 7.38 7.43
C TRP A 26 0.11 7.09 6.49
N ALA A 27 1.28 6.85 7.07
CA ALA A 27 2.52 6.51 6.38
C ALA A 27 2.91 5.07 6.70
N LEU A 28 3.23 4.30 5.66
CA LEU A 28 3.80 2.96 5.79
C LEU A 28 5.28 3.06 6.20
N LEU A 29 5.65 2.35 7.26
CA LEU A 29 7.02 2.27 7.73
C LEU A 29 7.72 1.00 7.24
N ALA A 30 7.03 -0.13 7.33
CA ALA A 30 7.56 -1.43 6.94
C ALA A 30 6.44 -2.40 6.63
N SER A 31 6.75 -3.38 5.78
CA SER A 31 5.93 -4.57 5.53
C SER A 31 6.81 -5.80 5.71
N TRP A 32 6.28 -6.83 6.36
CA TRP A 32 6.94 -8.11 6.52
C TRP A 32 6.00 -9.24 6.13
N ARG A 33 6.44 -10.09 5.20
CA ARG A 33 5.71 -11.30 4.84
C ARG A 33 6.00 -12.36 5.89
N CYS A 34 4.97 -12.85 6.56
CA CYS A 34 5.06 -14.02 7.41
C CYS A 34 5.32 -15.23 6.51
N GLY A 35 6.53 -15.80 6.64
CA GLY A 35 6.88 -17.05 5.97
C GLY A 35 6.39 -18.26 6.75
N GLU A 36 6.75 -19.46 6.29
CA GLU A 36 6.39 -20.76 6.88
C GLU A 36 6.77 -20.89 8.38
N ASP A 37 7.69 -20.06 8.88
CA ASP A 37 8.13 -20.05 10.28
C ASP A 37 7.07 -19.51 11.27
N VAL A 38 5.95 -18.96 10.79
CA VAL A 38 4.86 -18.44 11.63
C VAL A 38 3.60 -19.26 11.40
N THR A 39 3.43 -20.29 12.23
CA THR A 39 2.37 -21.32 12.14
C THR A 39 0.92 -20.82 12.16
N GLU A 40 0.66 -19.56 12.54
CA GLU A 40 -0.70 -18.98 12.63
C GLU A 40 -1.01 -17.97 11.50
N LEU A 41 -0.01 -17.59 10.73
CA LEU A 41 -0.06 -16.54 9.70
C LEU A 41 0.48 -17.06 8.38
N ASP A 42 0.13 -18.30 8.05
CA ASP A 42 0.49 -18.91 6.79
C ASP A 42 -0.02 -18.00 5.65
N SER A 43 0.88 -17.33 4.93
CA SER A 43 0.63 -16.29 3.91
C SER A 43 0.22 -14.88 4.37
N GLY A 44 0.27 -14.56 5.67
CA GLY A 44 -0.06 -13.22 6.18
C GLY A 44 1.03 -12.16 5.88
N VAL A 45 0.63 -10.92 5.66
CA VAL A 45 1.55 -9.78 5.57
C VAL A 45 1.29 -8.81 6.70
N ALA A 46 2.28 -8.64 7.57
CA ALA A 46 2.25 -7.65 8.63
C ALA A 46 2.68 -6.29 8.09
N HIS A 47 1.88 -5.26 8.34
CA HIS A 47 2.14 -3.88 7.96
C HIS A 47 2.24 -3.01 9.22
N TRP A 48 3.27 -2.18 9.29
CA TRP A 48 3.43 -1.16 10.33
C TRP A 48 3.20 0.22 9.74
N VAL A 49 2.22 0.94 10.28
CA VAL A 49 1.80 2.26 9.82
C VAL A 49 1.77 3.25 10.98
N VAL A 50 1.97 4.53 10.68
CA VAL A 50 1.93 5.62 11.67
C VAL A 50 1.34 6.86 11.03
N ARG A 51 0.80 7.81 11.81
CA ARG A 51 0.34 9.07 11.22
C ARG A 51 1.52 9.83 10.62
N ARG A 52 1.33 10.45 9.46
CA ARG A 52 2.38 11.17 8.72
C ARG A 52 3.01 12.30 9.55
N ARG A 53 2.22 12.99 10.37
CA ARG A 53 2.70 14.01 11.35
C ARG A 53 3.61 13.43 12.44
N ASP A 54 3.40 12.16 12.80
CA ASP A 54 4.15 11.48 13.85
C ASP A 54 5.50 10.99 13.31
N VAL A 55 5.63 10.77 11.99
CA VAL A 55 6.93 10.52 11.33
C VAL A 55 7.86 11.72 11.49
N ALA A 56 7.37 12.92 11.18
CA ALA A 56 8.17 14.15 11.26
C ALA A 56 8.64 14.45 12.69
N THR A 57 7.82 14.11 13.69
CA THR A 57 8.14 14.28 15.12
C THR A 57 8.83 13.04 15.73
N ARG A 58 9.11 12.00 14.93
CA ARG A 58 9.75 10.74 15.34
C ARG A 58 9.01 10.03 16.49
N ARG A 59 7.68 10.16 16.52
CA ARG A 59 6.78 9.53 17.49
C ARG A 59 6.40 8.11 17.08
N PHE A 60 7.41 7.25 17.00
CA PHE A 60 7.21 5.84 16.66
C PHE A 60 6.55 5.02 17.78
N ASP A 61 6.33 5.62 18.95
CA ASP A 61 5.51 5.05 20.02
C ASP A 61 4.03 4.85 19.60
N ARG A 62 3.60 5.50 18.52
CA ARG A 62 2.23 5.44 17.98
C ARG A 62 2.07 4.57 16.74
N VAL A 63 3.03 3.69 16.48
CA VAL A 63 2.96 2.79 15.33
C VAL A 63 1.87 1.75 15.56
N HIS A 64 1.00 1.59 14.57
CA HIS A 64 -0.01 0.55 14.53
C HIS A 64 0.46 -0.59 13.63
N ARG A 65 0.19 -1.83 14.04
CA ARG A 65 0.40 -3.02 13.22
C ARG A 65 -0.94 -3.63 12.85
N TYR A 66 -1.14 -3.92 11.57
CA TYR A 66 -2.23 -4.79 11.11
C TYR A 66 -1.66 -5.92 10.26
N VAL A 67 -2.43 -6.98 10.10
CA VAL A 67 -2.08 -8.11 9.25
C VAL A 67 -3.14 -8.23 8.17
N GLU A 68 -2.68 -8.29 6.93
CA GLU A 68 -3.48 -8.70 5.79
C GLU A 68 -3.34 -10.21 5.58
N MET A 69 -4.45 -10.92 5.52
CA MET A 69 -4.49 -12.36 5.19
C MET A 69 -4.83 -12.49 3.70
N ALA A 70 -4.09 -13.33 2.98
CA ALA A 70 -4.33 -13.62 1.56
C ALA A 70 -5.41 -14.70 1.37
#